data_AF-A0A954PMP3-F1
#
_entry.id   AF-A0A954PMP3-F1
#
_cell.length_a   1.000
_cell.length_b   1.000
_cell.length_c   1.000
_cell.angle_alpha   90.00
_cell.angle_beta   90.00
_cell.angle_gamma   90.00
#
_symmetry.space_group_name_H-M   'P 1'
#
loop_
_entity.id
_entity.type
_entity.pdbx_description
1 polymer ?
#
loop_
_entity_poly.entity_id
_entity_poly.type
_entity_poly.pdbx_seq_one_letter_code
_entity_poly.pdbx_strand_id
1 'polypeptide(L)'
;MCLLAVLYRLVPESPILVAANREEYFDRPSQSPSIQSGKPRVLCGMDQRAGGTWLGVNQHGMFVGVCSRRGSSEAFGARSRGLLAREVLRCTSARKGVDKAMEELMTNRYENHNLIVCDAESGWVVHNDQ
;
A
#
# COMPACT_ATOMS: atom_id res chain seq x y z
N MET A 1 -12.67 7.60 5.96
CA MET A 1 -11.70 8.35 5.12
C MET A 1 -10.32 8.09 5.70
N CYS A 2 -9.39 7.51 4.93
CA CYS A 2 -8.05 7.22 5.46
C CYS A 2 -7.14 8.45 5.41
N LEU A 3 -6.23 8.57 6.40
CA LEU A 3 -5.17 9.57 6.43
C LEU A 3 -3.82 8.86 6.48
N LEU A 4 -2.86 9.34 5.70
CA LEU A 4 -1.47 8.88 5.75
C LEU A 4 -0.53 10.10 5.64
N ALA A 5 0.28 10.29 6.67
CA ALA A 5 1.33 11.29 6.71
C ALA A 5 2.69 10.60 6.63
N VAL A 6 3.54 11.09 5.73
CA VAL A 6 4.87 10.51 5.47
C VAL A 6 5.91 11.60 5.60
N LEU A 7 6.87 11.42 6.51
CA LEU A 7 8.09 12.19 6.58
C LEU A 7 9.17 11.36 5.88
N TYR A 8 9.73 11.91 4.81
CA TYR A 8 10.66 11.21 3.95
C TYR A 8 12.05 11.85 4.01
N ARG A 9 13.04 11.08 4.48
CA ARG A 9 14.46 11.47 4.62
C ARG A 9 14.67 12.75 5.44
N LEU A 10 13.78 13.00 6.41
CA LEU A 10 13.87 14.13 7.34
C LEU A 10 14.43 13.75 8.72
N VAL A 11 14.35 12.46 9.09
CA VAL A 11 14.86 11.95 10.37
C VAL A 11 16.09 11.07 10.08
N PRO A 12 17.29 11.38 10.58
CA PRO A 12 18.53 10.70 10.21
C PRO A 12 18.50 9.17 10.42
N GLU A 13 17.87 8.70 11.49
CA GLU A 13 17.80 7.29 11.87
C GLU A 13 16.57 6.57 11.30
N SER A 14 15.69 7.28 10.61
CA SER A 14 14.42 6.76 10.09
C SER A 14 14.10 7.45 8.76
N PRO A 15 14.64 6.94 7.63
CA PRO A 15 14.44 7.57 6.32
C PRO A 15 12.98 7.61 5.89
N ILE A 16 12.14 6.76 6.49
CA ILE A 16 10.69 6.75 6.29
C ILE A 16 10.02 6.72 7.66
N LEU A 17 9.30 7.78 8.01
CA LEU A 17 8.45 7.83 9.18
C LEU A 17 6.99 8.05 8.75
N VAL A 18 6.11 7.18 9.21
CA VAL A 18 4.72 7.11 8.75
C VAL A 18 3.76 7.14 9.93
N ALA A 19 2.79 8.05 9.85
CA ALA A 19 1.61 8.03 10.71
C ALA A 19 0.38 7.77 9.84
N ALA A 20 -0.43 6.78 10.22
CA ALA A 20 -1.57 6.34 9.43
C ALA A 20 -2.81 6.23 10.31
N ASN A 21 -3.94 6.75 9.84
CA ASN A 21 -5.26 6.45 10.38
C ASN A 21 -6.07 5.70 9.33
N ARG A 22 -6.50 4.48 9.68
CA ARG A 22 -7.39 3.67 8.87
C ARG A 22 -8.81 3.81 9.41
N GLU A 23 -9.63 4.56 8.69
CA GLU A 23 -11.04 4.69 9.01
C GLU A 23 -11.86 3.74 8.13
N GLU A 24 -12.54 2.81 8.78
CA GLU A 24 -13.22 1.68 8.16
C GLU A 24 -14.43 1.26 9.01
N TYR A 25 -15.37 0.50 8.43
CA TYR A 25 -16.48 -0.09 9.18
C TYR A 25 -16.01 -0.93 10.38
N PHE A 26 -16.66 -0.73 11.53
CA PHE A 26 -16.36 -1.43 12.78
C PHE A 26 -16.49 -2.95 12.67
N ASP A 27 -17.38 -3.44 11.82
CA ASP A 27 -17.65 -4.86 11.60
C ASP A 27 -16.71 -5.50 10.55
N ARG A 28 -15.80 -4.73 9.94
CA ARG A 28 -14.86 -5.27 8.94
C ARG A 28 -13.70 -5.99 9.64
N PRO A 29 -13.62 -7.33 9.54
CA PRO A 29 -12.63 -8.10 10.27
C PRO A 29 -11.22 -7.85 9.71
N SER A 30 -10.24 -7.73 10.60
CA SER A 30 -8.83 -7.54 10.24
C SER A 30 -7.91 -8.24 11.25
N GLN A 31 -6.73 -8.64 10.78
CA GLN A 31 -5.66 -9.13 11.63
C GLN A 31 -4.70 -7.99 11.98
N SER A 32 -4.27 -7.97 13.24
CA SER A 32 -3.20 -7.09 13.69
C SER A 32 -1.92 -7.31 12.88
N PRO A 33 -1.08 -6.27 12.72
CA PRO A 33 0.17 -6.40 12.00
C PRO A 33 1.04 -7.53 12.53
N SER A 34 1.46 -8.41 11.63
CA SER A 34 2.37 -9.51 11.94
C SER A 34 3.28 -9.79 10.75
N ILE A 35 4.41 -10.46 10.99
CA ILE A 35 5.33 -10.87 9.94
C ILE A 35 4.68 -12.01 9.16
N GLN A 36 4.31 -11.74 7.91
CA GLN A 36 3.72 -12.70 7.01
C GLN A 36 4.76 -13.69 6.50
N SER A 37 4.35 -14.95 6.34
CA SER A 37 5.15 -15.97 5.69
C SER A 37 5.34 -15.66 4.21
N GLY A 38 6.53 -15.94 3.68
CA GLY A 38 6.88 -15.71 2.28
C GLY A 38 8.24 -15.07 2.11
N LYS A 39 8.64 -14.86 0.86
CA LYS A 39 9.85 -14.11 0.48
C LYS A 39 9.45 -13.00 -0.51
N PRO A 40 9.77 -11.73 -0.24
CA PRO A 40 10.32 -11.22 1.02
C PRO A 40 9.34 -11.41 2.20
N ARG A 41 9.88 -11.44 3.44
CA ARG A 41 9.04 -11.30 4.64
C ARG A 41 8.45 -9.90 4.68
N VAL A 42 7.18 -9.79 5.07
CA VAL A 42 6.43 -8.53 5.10
C VAL A 42 5.76 -8.38 6.45
N LEU A 43 5.99 -7.26 7.13
CA LEU A 43 5.21 -6.85 8.28
C LEU A 43 4.01 -6.02 7.79
N CYS A 44 2.81 -6.56 7.93
CA CYS A 44 1.58 -5.87 7.58
C CYS A 44 0.39 -6.43 8.37
N GLY A 45 -0.67 -5.62 8.49
CA GLY A 45 -1.98 -6.12 8.86
C GLY A 45 -2.65 -6.81 7.68
N MET A 46 -3.72 -7.57 7.94
CA MET A 46 -4.49 -8.22 6.86
C MET A 46 -5.97 -7.92 6.99
N ASP A 47 -6.57 -7.50 5.88
CA ASP A 47 -8.01 -7.45 5.71
C ASP A 47 -8.53 -8.88 5.54
N GLN A 48 -9.40 -9.35 6.43
CA GLN A 48 -9.91 -10.73 6.37
C GLN A 48 -11.05 -10.92 5.36
N ARG A 49 -11.68 -9.83 4.89
CA ARG A 49 -12.74 -9.88 3.87
C ARG A 49 -12.15 -9.94 2.46
N ALA A 50 -11.16 -9.09 2.18
CA ALA A 50 -10.57 -8.98 0.84
C ALA A 50 -9.19 -9.64 0.70
N GLY A 51 -8.58 -10.09 1.80
CA GLY A 51 -7.25 -10.71 1.81
C GLY A 51 -6.09 -9.74 1.53
N GLY A 52 -6.35 -8.43 1.48
CA GLY A 52 -5.36 -7.39 1.19
C GLY A 52 -4.69 -6.81 2.44
N THR A 53 -3.85 -5.79 2.25
CA THR A 53 -3.35 -4.93 3.34
C THR A 53 -3.58 -3.45 3.04
N TRP A 54 -3.72 -2.62 4.06
CA TRP A 54 -3.77 -1.16 3.94
C TRP A 54 -2.38 -0.51 3.95
N LEU A 55 -1.40 -1.14 4.63
CA LEU A 55 0.00 -0.73 4.61
C LEU A 55 0.92 -1.88 5.01
N GLY A 56 2.20 -1.77 4.68
CA GLY A 56 3.20 -2.71 5.15
C GLY A 56 4.62 -2.25 4.86
N VAL A 57 5.56 -2.98 5.47
CA VAL A 57 6.99 -2.85 5.20
C VAL A 57 7.57 -4.23 4.95
N ASN A 58 8.40 -4.38 3.93
CA ASN A 58 9.06 -5.65 3.65
C ASN A 58 10.49 -5.70 4.24
N GLN A 59 11.10 -6.88 4.21
CA GLN A 59 12.46 -7.09 4.75
C GLN A 59 13.56 -6.30 4.03
N HIS A 60 13.25 -5.68 2.88
CA HIS A 60 14.16 -4.79 2.15
C HIS A 60 14.02 -3.32 2.58
N GLY A 61 13.19 -3.04 3.59
CA GLY A 61 12.93 -1.67 4.06
C GLY A 61 12.03 -0.85 3.15
N MET A 62 11.33 -1.50 2.21
CA MET A 62 10.37 -0.83 1.34
C MET A 62 8.99 -0.78 2.03
N PHE A 63 8.47 0.43 2.15
CA PHE A 63 7.13 0.74 2.62
C PHE A 63 6.15 0.83 1.44
N VAL A 64 4.94 0.31 1.66
CA VAL A 64 3.80 0.50 0.76
C VAL A 64 2.57 0.86 1.60
N GLY A 65 1.83 1.89 1.18
CA GLY A 65 0.59 2.32 1.84
C GLY A 65 -0.50 2.69 0.83
N VAL A 66 -1.75 2.39 1.17
CA VAL A 66 -2.92 2.69 0.34
C VAL A 66 -3.83 3.66 1.08
N CYS A 67 -4.29 4.70 0.38
CA CYS A 67 -5.33 5.59 0.88
C CYS A 67 -6.45 5.72 -0.15
N SER A 68 -7.67 5.37 0.26
CA SER A 68 -8.86 5.56 -0.58
C SER A 68 -9.05 7.03 -0.93
N ARG A 69 -9.40 7.30 -2.18
CA ARG A 69 -9.81 8.63 -2.66
C ARG A 69 -11.33 8.64 -2.86
N ARG A 70 -11.95 9.80 -2.66
CA ARG A 70 -13.37 10.00 -3.00
C ARG A 70 -13.50 10.25 -4.51
N GLY A 71 -14.56 9.74 -5.11
CA GLY A 71 -14.88 9.93 -6.53
C GLY A 71 -15.62 8.71 -7.06
N SER A 72 -16.34 8.89 -8.17
CA SER A 72 -16.77 7.76 -9.00
C SER A 72 -15.54 7.12 -9.64
N SER A 73 -15.50 5.80 -9.70
CA SER A 73 -14.48 5.07 -10.46
C SER A 73 -15.20 4.19 -11.45
N GLU A 74 -14.69 4.15 -12.68
CA GLU A 74 -15.21 3.27 -13.75
C GLU A 74 -14.51 1.90 -13.76
N ALA A 75 -13.81 1.56 -12.66
CA ALA A 75 -13.03 0.34 -12.54
C ALA A 75 -13.85 -0.92 -12.85
N PHE A 76 -13.36 -1.71 -13.80
CA PHE A 76 -14.00 -2.96 -14.21
C PHE A 76 -13.70 -4.08 -13.21
N GLY A 77 -14.74 -4.69 -12.64
CA GLY A 77 -14.59 -5.86 -11.76
C GLY A 77 -13.73 -5.60 -10.53
N ALA A 78 -13.92 -4.44 -9.89
CA ALA A 78 -13.13 -3.86 -8.79
C ALA A 78 -12.39 -4.88 -7.90
N ARG A 79 -11.10 -5.09 -8.22
CA ARG A 79 -10.14 -5.82 -7.40
C ARG A 79 -9.77 -4.97 -6.19
N SER A 80 -9.56 -5.64 -5.05
CA SER A 80 -9.13 -4.97 -3.83
C SER A 80 -7.78 -4.27 -4.00
N ARG A 81 -7.75 -2.96 -3.72
CA ARG A 81 -6.52 -2.15 -3.62
C ARG A 81 -5.52 -2.70 -2.61
N GLY A 82 -6.01 -3.36 -1.57
CA GLY A 82 -5.14 -4.00 -0.60
C GLY A 82 -4.39 -5.21 -1.16
N LEU A 83 -4.91 -5.86 -2.21
CA LEU A 83 -4.17 -6.91 -2.92
C LEU A 83 -3.05 -6.31 -3.76
N LEU A 84 -3.28 -5.15 -4.40
CA LEU A 84 -2.22 -4.41 -5.10
C LEU A 84 -1.06 -4.09 -4.14
N ALA A 85 -1.36 -3.56 -2.95
CA ALA A 85 -0.31 -3.30 -1.95
C ALA A 85 0.48 -4.55 -1.57
N ARG A 86 -0.20 -5.70 -1.41
CA ARG A 86 0.49 -6.98 -1.14
C ARG A 86 1.41 -7.40 -2.27
N GLU A 87 0.97 -7.26 -3.52
CA GLU A 87 1.80 -7.60 -4.69
C GLU A 87 3.01 -6.68 -4.79
N VAL A 88 2.83 -5.37 -4.60
CA VAL A 88 3.93 -4.40 -4.60
C VAL A 88 4.93 -4.68 -3.46
N LEU A 89 4.46 -5.06 -2.27
CA LEU A 89 5.32 -5.44 -1.13
C LEU A 89 6.23 -6.64 -1.40
N ARG A 90 5.96 -7.43 -2.44
CA ARG A 90 6.85 -8.53 -2.87
C ARG A 90 8.10 -8.06 -3.63
N CYS A 91 8.12 -6.79 -4.09
CA CYS A 91 9.26 -6.23 -4.80
C CYS A 91 10.45 -5.95 -3.87
N THR A 92 11.67 -5.95 -4.42
CA THR A 92 12.90 -5.79 -3.63
C THR A 92 13.34 -4.33 -3.43
N SER A 93 12.71 -3.38 -4.12
CA SER A 93 12.98 -1.94 -4.02
C SER A 93 11.77 -1.14 -4.46
N ALA A 94 11.67 0.11 -4.02
CA ALA A 94 10.56 1.01 -4.32
C ALA A 94 10.44 1.30 -5.82
N ARG A 95 11.57 1.38 -6.54
CA ARG A 95 11.60 1.50 -8.00
C ARG A 95 10.86 0.34 -8.69
N LYS A 96 11.22 -0.91 -8.34
CA LYS A 96 10.51 -2.10 -8.87
C LYS A 96 9.05 -2.14 -8.41
N GLY A 97 8.79 -1.68 -7.18
CA GLY A 97 7.45 -1.61 -6.63
C GLY A 97 6.53 -0.67 -7.42
N VAL A 98 7.01 0.53 -7.77
CA VAL A 98 6.22 1.47 -8.57
C VAL A 98 6.05 0.98 -10.00
N ASP A 99 7.07 0.36 -10.62
CA ASP A 99 6.91 -0.26 -11.95
C ASP A 99 5.82 -1.34 -11.94
N LYS A 100 5.82 -2.19 -10.91
CA LYS A 100 4.78 -3.21 -10.73
C LYS A 100 3.40 -2.60 -10.49
N ALA A 101 3.33 -1.51 -9.72
CA ALA A 101 2.07 -0.82 -9.48
C ALA A 101 1.51 -0.23 -10.78
N MET A 102 2.34 0.41 -11.61
CA MET A 102 1.92 0.96 -12.90
C MET A 102 1.40 -0.12 -13.83
N GLU A 103 2.09 -1.26 -13.94
CA GLU A 103 1.63 -2.42 -14.73
C GLU A 103 0.22 -2.88 -14.29
N GLU A 104 0.00 -3.04 -13.00
CA GLU A 104 -1.29 -3.50 -12.46
C GLU A 104 -2.40 -2.45 -12.68
N LEU A 105 -2.10 -1.17 -12.48
CA LEU A 105 -3.08 -0.09 -12.63
C LEU A 105 -3.54 0.09 -14.08
N MET A 106 -2.70 -0.19 -15.07
CA MET A 106 -3.08 -0.19 -16.49
C MET A 106 -4.19 -1.20 -16.82
N THR A 107 -4.48 -2.17 -15.94
CA THR A 107 -5.59 -3.10 -16.13
C THR A 107 -6.96 -2.48 -15.84
N ASN A 108 -7.02 -1.28 -15.26
CA ASN A 108 -8.23 -0.55 -14.85
C ASN A 108 -9.20 -1.39 -13.98
N ARG A 109 -8.64 -2.18 -13.05
CA ARG A 109 -9.39 -3.05 -12.15
C ARG A 109 -9.46 -2.55 -10.71
N TYR A 110 -9.01 -1.34 -10.42
CA TYR A 110 -8.91 -0.84 -9.04
C TYR A 110 -9.65 0.48 -8.90
N GLU A 111 -10.49 0.59 -7.87
CA GLU A 111 -11.12 1.87 -7.51
C GLU A 111 -10.09 2.96 -7.19
N ASN A 112 -10.52 4.22 -7.25
CA ASN A 112 -9.67 5.39 -6.96
C ASN A 112 -8.94 5.29 -5.62
N HIS A 113 -7.64 5.55 -5.66
CA HIS A 113 -6.77 5.56 -4.49
C HIS A 113 -5.45 6.28 -4.73
N ASN A 114 -4.79 6.66 -3.64
CA ASN A 114 -3.37 6.94 -3.64
C ASN A 114 -2.64 5.68 -3.22
N LEU A 115 -1.57 5.35 -3.91
CA LEU A 115 -0.59 4.34 -3.50
C LEU A 115 0.73 5.05 -3.23
N ILE A 116 1.28 4.84 -2.04
CA ILE A 116 2.61 5.33 -1.67
C ILE A 116 3.56 4.14 -1.69
N VAL A 117 4.70 4.30 -2.36
CA VAL A 117 5.76 3.31 -2.43
C VAL A 117 7.08 4.01 -2.19
N CYS A 118 7.81 3.66 -1.12
CA CYS A 118 9.10 4.25 -0.84
C CYS A 118 10.06 3.31 -0.12
N ASP A 119 11.35 3.51 -0.32
CA ASP A 119 12.46 2.91 0.41
C ASP A 119 13.46 4.01 0.82
N ALA A 120 14.59 3.63 1.41
CA ALA A 120 15.59 4.59 1.87
C ALA A 120 16.17 5.49 0.76
N GLU A 121 16.10 5.06 -0.50
CA GLU A 121 16.71 5.74 -1.64
C GLU A 121 15.72 6.62 -2.39
N SER A 122 14.51 6.11 -2.60
CA SER A 122 13.50 6.72 -3.46
C SER A 122 12.05 6.54 -2.99
N GLY A 123 11.14 7.41 -3.45
CA GLY A 123 9.73 7.35 -3.08
C GLY A 123 8.79 7.98 -4.12
N TRP A 124 7.60 7.41 -4.22
CA TRP A 124 6.53 7.85 -5.14
C TRP A 124 5.18 7.90 -4.45
N VAL A 125 4.35 8.83 -4.91
CA VAL A 125 2.90 8.83 -4.72
C VAL A 125 2.27 8.60 -6.08
N VAL A 126 1.55 7.49 -6.23
CA VAL A 126 0.81 7.16 -7.44
C VAL A 126 -0.65 7.50 -7.21
N HIS A 127 -1.21 8.35 -8.07
CA HIS A 127 -2.62 8.72 -8.06
C HIS A 127 -3.36 7.87 -9.09
N ASN A 128 -4.27 7.02 -8.63
CA ASN A 128 -5.22 6.33 -9.48
C ASN A 128 -6.55 7.08 -9.46
N ASP A 129 -6.80 7.84 -10.52
CA ASP A 129 -7.98 8.70 -10.71
C ASP A 129 -8.81 8.27 -11.95
N GLN A 130 -8.73 6.99 -12.36
CA GLN A 130 -9.47 6.44 -13.50
C GLN A 130 -10.89 5.99 -13.15
#